data_AF-A0A7S0D321-F1
#
_entry.id   AF-A0A7S0D321-F1
#
_cell.length_a   1.000
_cell.length_b   1.000
_cell.length_c   1.000
_cell.angle_alpha   90.00
_cell.angle_beta   90.00
_cell.angle_gamma   90.00
#
_symmetry.space_group_name_H-M   'P 1'
#
loop_
_entity.id
_entity.type
_entity.pdbx_description
1 polymer ?
#
loop_
_entity_poly.entity_id
_entity_poly.type
_entity_poly.pdbx_seq_one_letter_code
_entity_poly.pdbx_strand_id
1 'polypeptide(L)'
;RSRQGSRNRVARMGPRRGWIGIWACLLVLNFIRRRPEYSREGGPRLGCSKSILTRMKEIEDEMASTQKNKATEHHIGRLKGRLAALRSELIAPKGPGKGAYERTFEAARSGDARVALIGFPSVGKSTFLTNVTNTTSKVAGYEFTTLTCIPGVFKYKHAEIQILDLPGIIEGAATGIGRGKQVIASARTADLIILFMDAGRADEQKEMLEHELEMMGIRLNQEAPDVNVIKHNCGGIQFTSTFNLEGFNKELAIDILHDQKIRNAEVQLREKDLTIDRFIDAVSGNVKYIPALYICNKIDKVGYSRFRKLAQKPNYVLISCHRNWNMNGAREAIYQALHPIRVYTKRPKKQPSLDEPVVLCKGRHKVADLCRSIHSS
;
A
#
# COMPACT_ATOMS: atom_id res chain seq x y z
N ARG A 1 7.09 58.21 -32.38
CA ARG A 1 8.31 58.84 -32.93
C ARG A 1 8.55 60.14 -32.16
N SER A 2 9.83 60.51 -31.98
CA SER A 2 10.43 61.70 -31.33
C SER A 2 10.36 61.89 -29.80
N ARG A 3 11.57 61.99 -29.23
CA ARG A 3 11.99 62.30 -27.85
C ARG A 3 12.00 63.81 -27.58
N GLN A 4 11.91 64.20 -26.30
CA GLN A 4 12.51 65.38 -25.64
C GLN A 4 12.24 65.19 -24.13
N GLY A 5 13.05 65.54 -23.13
CA GLY A 5 14.19 66.44 -22.95
C GLY A 5 14.04 66.96 -21.50
N SER A 6 14.99 66.70 -20.59
CA SER A 6 15.98 67.68 -20.06
C SER A 6 15.72 68.17 -18.61
N ARG A 7 16.56 67.64 -17.69
CA ARG A 7 17.41 68.29 -16.66
C ARG A 7 16.98 69.56 -15.87
N ASN A 8 17.23 69.43 -14.56
CA ASN A 8 17.91 70.34 -13.61
C ASN A 8 17.20 71.58 -13.04
N ARG A 9 17.10 71.63 -11.69
CA ARG A 9 17.87 72.59 -10.87
C ARG A 9 17.90 72.25 -9.37
N VAL A 10 18.99 72.64 -8.74
CA VAL A 10 19.42 72.43 -7.33
C VAL A 10 19.46 73.78 -6.62
N ALA A 11 19.12 73.83 -5.32
CA ALA A 11 19.58 74.83 -4.33
C ALA A 11 19.47 74.19 -2.92
N ARG A 12 20.54 73.74 -2.24
CA ARG A 12 21.52 74.45 -1.38
C ARG A 12 20.91 75.35 -0.29
N MET A 13 21.04 74.94 0.99
CA MET A 13 21.84 75.61 2.04
C MET A 13 21.76 74.84 3.38
N GLY A 14 22.91 74.54 4.01
CA GLY A 14 23.05 74.19 5.45
C GLY A 14 23.28 75.46 6.31
N PRO A 15 23.83 75.42 7.56
CA PRO A 15 24.58 74.33 8.22
C PRO A 15 24.33 74.10 9.76
N ARG A 16 24.85 72.95 10.26
CA ARG A 16 25.63 72.65 11.50
C ARG A 16 25.40 73.50 12.79
N ARG A 17 25.49 73.03 14.05
CA ARG A 17 25.87 71.77 14.75
C ARG A 17 25.66 72.01 16.27
N GLY A 18 25.48 70.92 17.03
CA GLY A 18 25.57 70.87 18.51
C GLY A 18 24.19 70.82 19.16
N TRP A 19 23.74 69.78 19.85
CA TRP A 19 24.40 69.04 20.92
C TRP A 19 24.24 67.52 20.74
N ILE A 20 25.35 66.80 20.78
CA ILE A 20 25.44 65.33 20.83
C ILE A 20 25.99 64.99 22.20
N GLY A 21 25.28 64.13 22.93
CA GLY A 21 25.73 63.61 24.23
C GLY A 21 24.73 63.95 25.32
N ILE A 22 23.71 63.08 25.46
CA ILE A 22 22.94 62.74 26.69
C ILE A 22 21.62 62.02 26.31
N TRP A 23 21.11 62.15 25.08
CA TRP A 23 19.86 61.47 24.66
C TRP A 23 20.02 60.01 24.18
N ALA A 24 21.23 59.53 23.90
CA ALA A 24 21.44 58.17 23.40
C ALA A 24 21.37 57.07 24.48
N CYS A 25 21.34 57.42 25.77
CA CYS A 25 21.27 56.43 26.87
C CYS A 25 19.85 56.16 27.39
N LEU A 26 18.87 57.01 27.05
CA LEU A 26 17.48 56.90 27.54
C LEU A 26 16.50 56.25 26.55
N LEU A 27 16.91 56.07 25.28
CA LEU A 27 16.09 55.45 24.23
C LEU A 27 16.26 53.93 24.12
N VAL A 28 17.34 53.36 24.65
CA VAL A 28 17.54 51.89 24.67
C VAL A 28 16.90 51.23 25.91
N LEU A 29 16.72 51.96 27.01
CA LEU A 29 16.10 51.43 28.23
C LEU A 29 14.57 51.59 28.29
N ASN A 30 13.96 52.40 27.43
CA ASN A 30 12.50 52.56 27.35
C ASN A 30 11.79 51.62 26.35
N PHE A 31 12.55 50.79 25.61
CA PHE A 31 11.98 49.81 24.66
C PHE A 31 11.66 48.44 25.30
N ILE A 32 11.97 48.24 26.59
CA ILE A 32 11.75 46.97 27.32
C ILE A 32 10.54 47.04 28.30
N ARG A 33 9.78 48.15 28.34
CA ARG A 33 8.72 48.32 29.35
C ARG A 33 7.40 48.93 28.87
N ARG A 34 6.88 48.48 27.72
CA ARG A 34 5.47 48.73 27.34
C ARG A 34 4.79 47.42 26.89
N ARG A 35 4.03 46.81 27.80
CA ARG A 35 2.99 45.83 27.45
C ARG A 35 1.82 46.57 26.81
N PRO A 36 1.35 46.19 25.60
CA PRO A 36 0.02 46.55 25.18
C PRO A 36 -1.00 45.58 25.79
N GLU A 37 -2.01 46.13 26.45
CA GLU A 37 -3.26 45.44 26.78
C GLU A 37 -3.89 44.90 25.49
N TYR A 38 -4.14 43.59 25.45
CA TYR A 38 -4.87 42.96 24.36
C TYR A 38 -6.36 42.93 24.69
N SER A 39 -7.11 43.76 23.98
CA SER A 39 -8.57 43.80 23.98
C SER A 39 -9.16 42.43 23.66
N ARG A 40 -10.25 42.11 24.36
CA ARG A 40 -11.10 40.94 24.10
C ARG A 40 -11.86 41.16 22.78
N GLU A 41 -11.32 40.66 21.68
CA GLU A 41 -12.09 40.38 20.47
C GLU A 41 -11.87 38.92 20.07
N GLY A 42 -12.99 38.23 19.83
CA GLY A 42 -13.05 36.78 19.65
C GLY A 42 -12.23 36.31 18.47
N GLY A 43 -11.13 35.61 18.75
CA GLY A 43 -10.43 34.83 17.74
C GLY A 43 -11.33 33.72 17.18
N PRO A 44 -11.25 33.41 15.87
CA PRO A 44 -12.00 32.31 15.30
C PRO A 44 -11.59 31.03 16.02
N ARG A 45 -12.57 30.32 16.60
CA ARG A 45 -12.38 28.96 17.12
C ARG A 45 -12.07 28.05 15.92
N LEU A 46 -10.79 28.01 15.53
CA LEU A 46 -10.25 27.00 14.64
C LEU A 46 -10.20 25.67 15.38
N GLY A 47 -11.37 25.05 15.56
CA GLY A 47 -11.48 23.61 15.74
C GLY A 47 -11.07 22.93 14.44
N CYS A 48 -9.80 23.03 14.06
CA CYS A 48 -9.29 22.36 12.89
C CYS A 48 -9.24 20.87 13.21
N SER A 49 -10.18 20.09 12.68
CA SER A 49 -10.09 18.64 12.75
C SER A 49 -8.77 18.23 12.10
N LYS A 50 -7.77 17.84 12.90
CA LYS A 50 -6.50 17.34 12.37
C LYS A 50 -6.77 16.35 11.24
N SER A 51 -6.06 16.52 10.12
CA SER A 51 -6.22 15.64 8.96
C SER A 51 -6.01 14.18 9.37
N ILE A 52 -6.73 13.24 8.74
CA ILE A 52 -6.60 11.80 9.03
C ILE A 52 -5.13 11.35 8.90
N LEU A 53 -4.41 11.86 7.90
CA LEU A 53 -2.99 11.57 7.69
C LEU A 53 -2.11 12.06 8.85
N THR A 54 -2.39 13.25 9.39
CA THR A 54 -1.68 13.76 10.57
C THR A 54 -1.90 12.86 11.78
N ARG A 55 -3.13 12.38 12.00
CA ARG A 55 -3.45 11.47 13.12
C ARG A 55 -2.76 10.11 12.96
N MET A 56 -2.70 9.57 11.75
CA MET A 56 -1.97 8.33 11.48
C MET A 56 -0.50 8.48 11.80
N LYS A 57 0.12 9.57 11.35
CA LYS A 57 1.54 9.84 11.62
C LYS A 57 1.82 9.99 13.11
N GLU A 58 0.96 10.68 13.86
CA GLU A 58 1.08 10.81 15.32
C GLU A 58 1.08 9.43 16.02
N ILE A 59 0.19 8.52 15.59
CA ILE A 59 0.13 7.16 16.13
C ILE A 59 1.37 6.35 15.75
N GLU A 60 1.87 6.50 14.52
CA GLU A 60 3.08 5.82 14.05
C GLU A 60 4.33 6.29 14.81
N ASP A 61 4.47 7.60 15.03
CA ASP A 61 5.57 8.20 15.81
C ASP A 61 5.50 7.76 17.29
N GLU A 62 4.29 7.67 17.87
CA GLU A 62 4.07 7.16 19.23
C GLU A 62 4.44 5.67 19.35
N MET A 63 4.06 4.85 18.36
CA MET A 63 4.43 3.44 18.31
C MET A 63 5.94 3.25 18.17
N ALA A 64 6.61 4.07 17.36
CA ALA A 64 8.05 3.98 17.12
C ALA A 64 8.88 4.37 18.36
N SER A 65 8.39 5.31 19.17
CA SER A 65 9.06 5.76 20.40
C SER A 65 8.79 4.87 21.62
N THR A 66 7.73 4.07 21.60
CA THR A 66 7.35 3.20 22.72
C THR A 66 8.19 1.92 22.76
N GLN A 67 8.84 1.64 23.89
CA GLN A 67 9.55 0.37 24.11
C GLN A 67 8.56 -0.80 24.28
N LYS A 68 8.83 -1.94 23.65
CA LYS A 68 7.98 -3.15 23.67
C LYS A 68 8.26 -4.01 24.90
N ASN A 69 7.41 -3.87 25.92
CA ASN A 69 7.46 -4.62 27.18
C ASN A 69 6.04 -5.16 27.52
N LYS A 70 5.93 -6.12 28.44
CA LYS A 70 4.62 -6.68 28.86
C LYS A 70 3.64 -5.62 29.36
N ALA A 71 4.13 -4.54 29.97
CA ALA A 71 3.32 -3.42 30.44
C ALA A 71 2.82 -2.51 29.30
N THR A 72 3.54 -2.43 28.18
CA THR A 72 3.21 -1.54 27.05
C THR A 72 2.48 -2.27 25.93
N GLU A 73 2.38 -3.60 25.98
CA GLU A 73 1.69 -4.44 24.99
C GLU A 73 0.23 -4.01 24.77
N HIS A 74 -0.49 -3.76 25.86
CA HIS A 74 -1.88 -3.29 25.80
C HIS A 74 -2.00 -1.93 25.09
N HIS A 75 -1.10 -0.99 25.41
CA HIS A 75 -1.07 0.33 24.78
C HIS A 75 -0.76 0.24 23.28
N ILE A 76 0.25 -0.54 22.92
CA ILE A 76 0.65 -0.78 21.53
C ILE A 76 -0.50 -1.43 20.75
N GLY A 77 -1.18 -2.42 21.32
CA GLY A 77 -2.34 -3.05 20.70
C GLY A 77 -3.48 -2.07 20.42
N ARG A 78 -3.73 -1.14 21.35
CA ARG A 78 -4.74 -0.09 21.18
C ARG A 78 -4.34 0.91 20.09
N LEU A 79 -3.07 1.32 20.04
CA LEU A 79 -2.55 2.18 18.96
C LEU A 79 -2.73 1.52 17.58
N LYS A 80 -2.42 0.22 17.48
CA LYS A 80 -2.63 -0.57 16.25
C LYS A 80 -4.11 -0.65 15.85
N GLY A 81 -5.01 -0.88 16.81
CA GLY A 81 -6.46 -0.90 16.57
C GLY A 81 -6.98 0.41 15.99
N ARG A 82 -6.58 1.55 16.58
CA ARG A 82 -6.91 2.89 16.07
C ARG A 82 -6.31 3.16 14.69
N LEU A 83 -5.06 2.77 14.47
CA LEU A 83 -4.37 2.93 13.19
C LEU A 83 -5.10 2.15 12.09
N ALA A 84 -5.53 0.92 12.37
CA ALA A 84 -6.33 0.11 11.45
C ALA A 84 -7.71 0.74 11.14
N ALA A 85 -8.37 1.34 12.14
CA ALA A 85 -9.62 2.08 11.96
C ALA A 85 -9.44 3.29 11.02
N LEU A 86 -8.42 4.12 11.25
CA LEU A 86 -8.12 5.28 10.41
C LEU A 86 -7.76 4.89 8.97
N ARG A 87 -7.01 3.81 8.79
CA ARG A 87 -6.68 3.28 7.46
C ARG A 87 -7.91 2.79 6.71
N SER A 88 -8.79 2.07 7.41
CA SER A 88 -10.06 1.62 6.86
C SER A 88 -10.91 2.79 6.35
N GLU A 89 -10.91 3.92 7.06
CA GLU A 89 -11.62 5.14 6.65
C GLU A 89 -11.03 5.78 5.39
N LEU A 90 -9.70 5.72 5.17
CA LEU A 90 -9.07 6.26 3.97
C LEU A 90 -9.33 5.44 2.70
N ILE A 91 -9.49 4.13 2.87
CA ILE A 91 -9.71 3.16 1.78
C ILE A 91 -11.20 3.09 1.44
N ALA A 92 -12.10 3.28 2.42
CA ALA A 92 -13.54 3.24 2.18
C ALA A 92 -13.95 4.30 1.15
N PRO A 93 -14.72 3.93 0.10
CA PRO A 93 -15.25 4.90 -0.85
C PRO A 93 -16.21 5.85 -0.10
N LYS A 94 -16.01 7.16 -0.28
CA LYS A 94 -16.86 8.18 0.35
C LYS A 94 -18.26 8.18 -0.26
N GLY A 95 -19.15 7.33 0.28
CA GLY A 95 -20.61 7.40 0.15
C GLY A 95 -21.22 7.11 -1.23
N PRO A 96 -22.49 6.67 -1.28
CA PRO A 96 -23.24 6.58 -2.52
C PRO A 96 -23.77 7.98 -2.87
N GLY A 97 -23.25 8.63 -3.91
CA GLY A 97 -23.85 9.91 -4.34
C GLY A 97 -23.10 10.81 -5.31
N LYS A 98 -21.82 10.57 -5.64
CA LYS A 98 -21.10 11.38 -6.65
C LYS A 98 -20.16 10.55 -7.55
N GLY A 99 -20.58 9.32 -7.86
CA GLY A 99 -19.79 8.32 -8.59
C GLY A 99 -19.69 8.51 -10.11
N ALA A 100 -19.51 9.73 -10.61
CA ALA A 100 -19.37 9.96 -12.06
C ALA A 100 -18.09 10.71 -12.49
N TYR A 101 -17.40 11.42 -11.59
CA TYR A 101 -16.29 12.31 -11.99
C TYR A 101 -14.88 11.96 -11.47
N GLU A 102 -14.75 11.02 -10.53
CA GLU A 102 -13.44 10.40 -10.23
C GLU A 102 -13.41 8.98 -10.80
N ARG A 103 -13.47 8.85 -12.13
CA ARG A 103 -12.97 7.64 -12.79
C ARG A 103 -11.46 7.63 -12.63
N THR A 104 -11.02 7.11 -11.50
CA THR A 104 -9.64 6.74 -11.24
C THR A 104 -9.25 5.78 -12.37
N PHE A 105 -8.27 6.14 -13.20
CA PHE A 105 -7.78 5.31 -14.31
C PHE A 105 -7.05 4.07 -13.77
N GLU A 106 -7.78 3.13 -13.17
CA GLU A 106 -7.27 1.77 -12.94
C GLU A 106 -7.18 1.07 -14.30
N ALA A 107 -6.06 0.40 -14.56
CA ALA A 107 -5.95 -0.44 -15.75
C ALA A 107 -7.09 -1.45 -15.76
N ALA A 108 -7.86 -1.51 -16.84
CA ALA A 108 -8.95 -2.48 -16.97
C ALA A 108 -8.41 -3.90 -16.78
N ARG A 109 -9.18 -4.75 -16.07
CA ARG A 109 -8.80 -6.15 -15.88
C ARG A 109 -8.88 -6.86 -17.22
N SER A 110 -7.76 -7.42 -17.65
CA SER A 110 -7.64 -8.19 -18.89
C SER A 110 -7.06 -9.57 -18.56
N GLY A 111 -7.46 -10.58 -19.33
CA GLY A 111 -7.00 -11.95 -19.16
C GLY A 111 -7.59 -12.71 -17.97
N ASP A 112 -7.02 -13.89 -17.74
CA ASP A 112 -7.47 -14.87 -16.76
C ASP A 112 -7.04 -14.49 -15.33
N ALA A 113 -5.86 -13.89 -15.20
CA ALA A 113 -5.28 -13.45 -13.93
C ALA A 113 -4.55 -12.10 -14.04
N ARG A 114 -4.49 -11.41 -12.90
CA ARG A 114 -3.75 -10.16 -12.71
C ARG A 114 -2.64 -10.36 -11.69
N VAL A 115 -1.43 -9.96 -12.03
CA VAL A 115 -0.23 -10.06 -11.22
C VAL A 115 0.34 -8.67 -11.00
N ALA A 116 0.59 -8.28 -9.75
CA ALA A 116 1.25 -7.02 -9.42
C ALA A 116 2.76 -7.23 -9.27
N LEU A 117 3.57 -6.54 -10.06
CA LEU A 117 5.02 -6.54 -9.95
C LEU A 117 5.49 -5.35 -9.12
N ILE A 118 6.11 -5.64 -7.98
CA ILE A 118 6.52 -4.64 -6.99
C ILE A 118 8.00 -4.85 -6.70
N GLY A 119 8.78 -3.77 -6.72
CA GLY A 119 10.21 -3.84 -6.39
C GLY A 119 10.90 -2.53 -6.63
N PHE A 120 12.08 -2.35 -6.03
CA PHE A 120 12.84 -1.10 -6.10
C PHE A 120 13.18 -0.72 -7.54
N PRO A 121 13.43 0.57 -7.84
CA PRO A 121 14.10 0.94 -9.08
C PRO A 121 15.39 0.13 -9.29
N SER A 122 15.78 -0.08 -10.54
CA SER A 122 17.10 -0.67 -10.89
C SER A 122 17.36 -2.13 -10.46
N VAL A 123 16.34 -2.86 -9.99
CA VAL A 123 16.43 -4.32 -9.75
C VAL A 123 16.31 -5.16 -11.02
N GLY A 124 15.81 -4.59 -12.12
CA GLY A 124 15.62 -5.26 -13.42
C GLY A 124 14.18 -5.64 -13.78
N LYS A 125 13.18 -4.99 -13.15
CA LYS A 125 11.74 -5.22 -13.43
C LYS A 125 11.38 -5.05 -14.90
N SER A 126 11.76 -3.93 -15.52
CA SER A 126 11.42 -3.63 -16.92
C SER A 126 12.06 -4.62 -17.90
N THR A 127 13.29 -5.08 -17.62
CA THR A 127 13.96 -6.14 -18.38
C THR A 127 13.21 -7.47 -18.24
N PHE A 128 12.77 -7.82 -17.03
CA PHE A 128 11.95 -9.01 -16.80
C PHE A 128 10.64 -8.95 -17.58
N LEU A 129 9.92 -7.83 -17.52
CA LEU A 129 8.67 -7.62 -18.26
C LEU A 129 8.87 -7.77 -19.77
N THR A 130 9.93 -7.19 -20.32
CA THR A 130 10.26 -7.32 -21.75
C THR A 130 10.51 -8.77 -22.13
N ASN A 131 11.28 -9.50 -21.31
CA ASN A 131 11.58 -10.91 -21.57
C ASN A 131 10.37 -11.83 -21.43
N VAL A 132 9.44 -11.53 -20.52
CA VAL A 132 8.28 -12.39 -20.24
C VAL A 132 7.13 -12.13 -21.22
N THR A 133 6.92 -10.88 -21.62
CA THR A 133 5.79 -10.50 -22.48
C THR A 133 6.03 -10.73 -23.97
N ASN A 134 7.26 -11.07 -24.41
CA ASN A 134 7.69 -11.24 -25.82
C ASN A 134 7.39 -10.06 -26.75
N THR A 135 6.69 -9.01 -26.28
CA THR A 135 6.68 -7.70 -26.89
C THR A 135 8.05 -7.08 -26.68
N THR A 136 8.76 -6.80 -27.77
CA THR A 136 9.72 -5.69 -27.77
C THR A 136 8.96 -4.55 -27.13
N SER A 137 9.41 -4.12 -25.96
CA SER A 137 8.87 -2.94 -25.31
C SER A 137 8.92 -1.88 -26.39
N LYS A 138 7.77 -1.60 -27.04
CA LYS A 138 7.61 -0.36 -27.76
C LYS A 138 7.93 0.60 -26.66
N VAL A 139 9.10 1.22 -26.77
CA VAL A 139 9.38 2.51 -26.19
C VAL A 139 8.22 3.36 -26.71
N ALA A 140 7.07 3.26 -26.05
CA ALA A 140 6.05 4.25 -26.11
C ALA A 140 6.80 5.43 -25.52
N GLY A 141 7.21 6.34 -26.42
CA GLY A 141 7.95 7.54 -26.13
C GLY A 141 7.16 8.39 -25.15
N TYR A 142 7.26 8.01 -23.89
CA TYR A 142 6.71 8.66 -22.74
C TYR A 142 7.78 8.59 -21.66
N GLU A 143 8.95 9.14 -22.02
CA GLU A 143 9.83 9.76 -21.05
C GLU A 143 8.94 10.62 -20.13
N PHE A 144 8.93 10.28 -18.84
CA PHE A 144 8.16 10.93 -17.78
C PHE A 144 6.63 10.71 -17.71
N THR A 145 6.07 9.55 -18.09
CA THR A 145 4.68 9.24 -17.66
C THR A 145 4.62 8.62 -16.27
N THR A 146 4.63 9.54 -15.31
CA THR A 146 4.17 9.33 -13.95
C THR A 146 2.74 8.73 -13.97
N LEU A 147 2.51 7.61 -13.24
CA LEU A 147 1.22 7.17 -12.65
C LEU A 147 0.30 6.18 -13.38
N THR A 148 0.62 5.66 -14.57
CA THR A 148 -0.16 4.56 -15.15
C THR A 148 0.65 3.27 -15.10
N CYS A 149 0.13 2.26 -14.39
CA CYS A 149 0.74 0.94 -14.31
C CYS A 149 0.94 0.42 -15.73
N ILE A 150 2.16 0.06 -16.14
CA ILE A 150 2.40 -0.50 -17.48
C ILE A 150 1.85 -1.93 -17.48
N PRO A 151 0.76 -2.21 -18.21
CA PRO A 151 0.22 -3.56 -18.27
C PRO A 151 0.99 -4.35 -19.34
N GLY A 152 1.73 -5.36 -18.90
CA GLY A 152 2.28 -6.39 -19.78
C GLY A 152 1.35 -7.59 -19.80
N VAL A 153 1.06 -8.16 -20.97
CA VAL A 153 0.31 -9.42 -21.04
C VAL A 153 1.28 -10.51 -21.47
N PHE A 154 1.35 -11.60 -20.71
CA PHE A 154 2.09 -12.79 -21.13
C PHE A 154 1.16 -13.99 -21.17
N LYS A 155 1.30 -14.79 -22.24
CA LYS A 155 0.54 -16.02 -22.44
C LYS A 155 1.40 -17.21 -22.05
N TYR A 156 0.87 -18.06 -21.17
CA TYR A 156 1.58 -19.25 -20.71
C TYR A 156 0.60 -20.39 -20.45
N LYS A 157 0.85 -21.56 -21.06
CA LYS A 157 -0.02 -22.76 -20.93
C LYS A 157 -1.51 -22.45 -21.13
N HIS A 158 -1.83 -21.70 -22.20
CA HIS A 158 -3.18 -21.23 -22.58
C HIS A 158 -3.83 -20.23 -21.61
N ALA A 159 -3.15 -19.80 -20.55
CA ALA A 159 -3.59 -18.70 -19.71
C ALA A 159 -3.04 -17.37 -20.21
N GLU A 160 -3.88 -16.34 -20.22
CA GLU A 160 -3.51 -14.95 -20.45
C GLU A 160 -3.35 -14.24 -19.09
N ILE A 161 -2.13 -13.88 -18.74
CA ILE A 161 -1.80 -13.29 -17.44
C ILE A 161 -1.37 -11.83 -17.65
N GLN A 162 -2.12 -10.91 -17.04
CA GLN A 162 -1.82 -9.48 -17.01
C GLN A 162 -0.84 -9.18 -15.86
N ILE A 163 0.35 -8.66 -16.16
CA ILE A 163 1.31 -8.14 -15.18
C ILE A 163 1.21 -6.62 -15.14
N LEU A 164 1.05 -6.06 -13.94
CA LEU A 164 1.04 -4.62 -13.68
C LEU A 164 2.35 -4.21 -13.00
N ASP A 165 3.15 -3.33 -13.62
CA ASP A 165 4.32 -2.74 -12.94
C ASP A 165 3.88 -1.64 -11.99
N LEU A 166 4.20 -1.78 -10.70
CA LEU A 166 3.83 -0.86 -9.62
C LEU A 166 5.08 -0.17 -9.05
N PRO A 167 5.67 0.82 -9.74
CA PRO A 167 6.90 1.49 -9.30
C PRO A 167 6.70 2.37 -8.05
N GLY A 168 5.47 2.84 -7.79
CA GLY A 168 5.17 3.86 -6.79
C GLY A 168 4.85 3.38 -5.38
N ILE A 169 4.94 2.09 -5.08
CA ILE A 169 4.67 1.58 -3.71
C ILE A 169 5.77 2.03 -2.73
N ILE A 170 6.99 2.25 -3.21
CA ILE A 170 8.19 2.29 -2.36
C ILE A 170 8.50 3.68 -1.80
N GLU A 171 8.03 4.75 -2.44
CA GLU A 171 8.37 6.14 -2.08
C GLU A 171 7.10 7.00 -1.97
N GLY A 172 6.30 6.78 -0.92
CA GLY A 172 5.22 7.71 -0.55
C GLY A 172 3.80 7.30 -0.91
N ALA A 173 3.52 6.00 -1.05
CA ALA A 173 2.14 5.53 -1.17
C ALA A 173 1.38 5.65 0.17
N ALA A 174 2.05 5.42 1.31
CA ALA A 174 1.49 5.59 2.66
C ALA A 174 1.18 7.06 3.02
N THR A 175 1.91 8.05 2.47
CA THR A 175 1.71 9.48 2.78
C THR A 175 0.46 10.09 2.14
N GLY A 176 -0.26 9.33 1.29
CA GLY A 176 -1.60 9.70 0.83
C GLY A 176 -1.65 10.92 -0.10
N ILE A 177 -0.52 11.39 -0.64
CA ILE A 177 -0.47 12.50 -1.59
C ILE A 177 -1.05 12.03 -2.93
N GLY A 178 -2.38 12.11 -3.06
CA GLY A 178 -3.25 12.04 -4.26
C GLY A 178 -3.21 10.77 -5.13
N ARG A 179 -2.05 10.14 -5.25
CA ARG A 179 -1.64 9.30 -6.37
C ARG A 179 -1.20 7.90 -5.92
N GLY A 180 -0.77 7.76 -4.66
CA GLY A 180 -0.49 6.46 -4.02
C GLY A 180 -1.72 5.56 -3.89
N LYS A 181 -2.92 6.15 -3.75
CA LYS A 181 -4.18 5.39 -3.66
C LYS A 181 -4.44 4.48 -4.86
N GLN A 182 -4.04 4.91 -6.06
CA GLN A 182 -4.26 4.15 -7.29
C GLN A 182 -3.39 2.89 -7.36
N VAL A 183 -2.15 3.02 -6.90
CA VAL A 183 -1.19 1.92 -6.82
C VAL A 183 -1.64 0.90 -5.78
N ILE A 184 -2.12 1.38 -4.63
CA ILE A 184 -2.70 0.54 -3.57
C ILE A 184 -3.92 -0.22 -4.07
N ALA A 185 -4.84 0.46 -4.76
CA ALA A 185 -6.03 -0.18 -5.32
C ALA A 185 -5.65 -1.29 -6.32
N SER A 186 -4.69 -1.01 -7.20
CA SER A 186 -4.20 -1.98 -8.20
C SER A 186 -3.52 -3.19 -7.56
N ALA A 187 -2.74 -2.99 -6.49
CA ALA A 187 -2.13 -4.08 -5.73
C ALA A 187 -3.18 -4.94 -5.01
N ARG A 188 -4.22 -4.32 -4.45
CA ARG A 188 -5.31 -5.02 -3.72
C ARG A 188 -6.23 -5.82 -4.64
N THR A 189 -6.28 -5.50 -5.94
CA THR A 189 -7.09 -6.23 -6.94
C THR A 189 -6.29 -7.30 -7.68
N ALA A 190 -4.99 -7.45 -7.40
CA ALA A 190 -4.16 -8.49 -7.99
C ALA A 190 -4.48 -9.87 -7.39
N ASP A 191 -4.39 -10.91 -8.23
CA ASP A 191 -4.54 -12.31 -7.83
C ASP A 191 -3.23 -12.88 -7.27
N LEU A 192 -2.09 -12.25 -7.61
CA LEU A 192 -0.74 -12.61 -7.15
C LEU A 192 0.13 -11.35 -7.07
N ILE A 193 0.98 -11.29 -6.06
CA ILE A 193 2.03 -10.26 -5.94
C ILE A 193 3.40 -10.87 -6.22
N ILE A 194 4.18 -10.23 -7.07
CA ILE A 194 5.59 -10.55 -7.27
C ILE A 194 6.42 -9.47 -6.59
N LEU A 195 7.19 -9.87 -5.57
CA LEU A 195 8.23 -9.06 -4.97
C LEU A 195 9.54 -9.29 -5.73
N PHE A 196 9.90 -8.32 -6.56
CA PHE A 196 11.06 -8.37 -7.42
C PHE A 196 12.25 -7.67 -6.77
N MET A 197 13.29 -8.45 -6.48
CA MET A 197 14.40 -8.03 -5.63
C MET A 197 15.75 -8.31 -6.28
N ASP A 198 16.78 -7.65 -5.78
CA ASP A 198 18.17 -7.94 -6.08
C ASP A 198 18.67 -9.06 -5.15
N ALA A 199 19.19 -10.16 -5.68
CA ALA A 199 19.66 -11.29 -4.90
C ALA A 199 20.79 -10.90 -3.91
N GLY A 200 21.56 -9.86 -4.19
CA GLY A 200 22.57 -9.33 -3.28
C GLY A 200 21.98 -8.69 -2.02
N ARG A 201 20.82 -8.03 -2.15
CA ARG A 201 20.16 -7.24 -1.08
C ARG A 201 18.74 -7.73 -0.74
N ALA A 202 18.44 -8.99 -1.06
CA ALA A 202 17.08 -9.53 -1.00
C ALA A 202 16.44 -9.49 0.39
N ASP A 203 17.21 -9.58 1.49
CA ASP A 203 16.63 -9.59 2.84
C ASP A 203 16.17 -8.19 3.25
N GLU A 204 17.02 -7.17 3.07
CA GLU A 204 16.68 -5.75 3.32
C GLU A 204 15.47 -5.33 2.48
N GLN A 205 15.50 -5.66 1.18
CA GLN A 205 14.42 -5.29 0.26
C GLN A 205 13.12 -6.00 0.60
N LYS A 206 13.18 -7.27 1.02
CA LYS A 206 12.00 -8.00 1.47
C LYS A 206 11.33 -7.30 2.63
N GLU A 207 12.07 -7.00 3.69
CA GLU A 207 11.53 -6.40 4.92
C GLU A 207 10.83 -5.06 4.62
N MET A 208 11.47 -4.20 3.83
CA MET A 208 10.88 -2.92 3.43
C MET A 208 9.60 -3.10 2.60
N LEU A 209 9.59 -4.02 1.64
CA LEU A 209 8.44 -4.24 0.76
C LEU A 209 7.27 -4.89 1.48
N GLU A 210 7.55 -5.86 2.35
CA GLU A 210 6.53 -6.52 3.17
C GLU A 210 5.87 -5.53 4.13
N HIS A 211 6.68 -4.73 4.82
CA HIS A 211 6.18 -3.70 5.72
C HIS A 211 5.26 -2.71 4.98
N GLU A 212 5.68 -2.20 3.82
CA GLU A 212 4.85 -1.27 3.05
C GLU A 212 3.51 -1.90 2.61
N LEU A 213 3.53 -3.16 2.17
CA LEU A 213 2.31 -3.88 1.79
C LEU A 213 1.40 -4.17 2.98
N GLU A 214 1.98 -4.50 4.13
CA GLU A 214 1.22 -4.71 5.37
C GLU A 214 0.52 -3.44 5.82
N MET A 215 1.19 -2.29 5.67
CA MET A 215 0.64 -0.96 5.97
C MET A 215 -0.53 -0.61 5.05
N MET A 216 -0.55 -1.14 3.83
CA MET A 216 -1.65 -1.02 2.85
C MET A 216 -2.80 -2.02 3.10
N GLY A 217 -2.70 -2.85 4.13
CA GLY A 217 -3.67 -3.89 4.44
C GLY A 217 -3.61 -5.09 3.50
N ILE A 218 -2.42 -5.41 2.97
CA ILE A 218 -2.17 -6.63 2.20
C ILE A 218 -1.35 -7.57 3.08
N ARG A 219 -1.78 -8.83 3.19
CA ARG A 219 -1.05 -9.90 3.88
C ARG A 219 -0.59 -10.91 2.84
N LEU A 220 0.73 -11.11 2.77
CA LEU A 220 1.35 -11.96 1.75
C LEU A 220 1.46 -13.39 2.26
N ASN A 221 1.09 -14.37 1.44
CA ASN A 221 1.25 -15.81 1.74
C ASN A 221 0.62 -16.28 3.07
N GLN A 222 -0.42 -15.58 3.53
CA GLN A 222 -1.15 -15.91 4.76
C GLN A 222 -2.60 -16.22 4.43
N GLU A 223 -3.23 -17.05 5.27
CA GLU A 223 -4.67 -17.28 5.23
C GLU A 223 -5.40 -16.32 6.17
N ALA A 224 -6.64 -16.02 5.81
CA ALA A 224 -7.51 -15.18 6.62
C ALA A 224 -7.76 -15.85 7.98
N PRO A 225 -7.69 -15.11 9.09
CA PRO A 225 -7.94 -15.63 10.41
C PRO A 225 -9.38 -16.12 10.55
N ASP A 226 -9.58 -17.24 11.25
CA ASP A 226 -10.92 -17.80 11.48
C ASP A 226 -11.57 -17.18 12.72
N VAL A 227 -11.99 -15.92 12.53
CA VAL A 227 -12.69 -15.13 13.54
C VAL A 227 -13.98 -14.62 12.94
N ASN A 228 -15.11 -14.99 13.54
CA ASN A 228 -16.43 -14.55 13.12
C ASN A 228 -16.99 -13.52 14.11
N VAL A 229 -17.39 -12.36 13.61
CA VAL A 229 -17.96 -11.27 14.42
C VAL A 229 -19.41 -11.07 14.01
N ILE A 230 -20.33 -11.57 14.83
CA ILE A 230 -21.78 -11.44 14.62
C ILE A 230 -22.25 -10.23 15.42
N LYS A 231 -22.69 -9.17 14.73
CA LYS A 231 -23.16 -7.94 15.38
C LYS A 231 -24.59 -8.11 15.88
N HIS A 232 -24.86 -7.65 17.09
CA HIS A 232 -26.20 -7.64 17.69
C HIS A 232 -26.65 -6.20 17.99
N ASN A 233 -27.95 -6.03 18.27
CA ASN A 233 -28.49 -4.72 18.63
C ASN A 233 -28.21 -4.36 20.10
N CYS A 234 -28.12 -5.35 20.98
CA CYS A 234 -27.94 -5.21 22.43
C CYS A 234 -27.25 -6.46 22.99
N GLY A 235 -26.75 -6.40 24.24
CA GLY A 235 -26.16 -7.55 24.93
C GLY A 235 -24.64 -7.49 25.16
N GLY A 236 -23.98 -6.39 24.79
CA GLY A 236 -22.53 -6.22 24.97
C GLY A 236 -21.71 -7.11 24.03
N ILE A 237 -20.42 -7.23 24.32
CA ILE A 237 -19.50 -8.09 23.57
C ILE A 237 -19.32 -9.41 24.31
N GLN A 238 -19.57 -10.51 23.60
CA GLN A 238 -19.40 -11.87 24.12
C GLN A 238 -18.35 -12.61 23.29
N PHE A 239 -17.46 -13.35 23.95
CA PHE A 239 -16.43 -14.14 23.27
C PHE A 239 -16.70 -15.63 23.48
N THR A 240 -16.79 -16.37 22.37
CA THR A 240 -16.81 -17.82 22.34
C THR A 240 -15.50 -18.30 21.76
N SER A 241 -14.69 -19.01 22.53
CA SER A 241 -13.41 -19.56 22.05
C SER A 241 -13.47 -21.06 21.92
N THR A 242 -12.96 -21.59 20.81
CA THR A 242 -12.83 -23.04 20.59
C THR A 242 -11.55 -23.59 21.23
N PHE A 243 -10.49 -22.78 21.29
CA PHE A 243 -9.19 -23.15 21.82
C PHE A 243 -8.81 -22.29 23.04
N ASN A 244 -7.84 -22.77 23.82
CA ASN A 244 -7.21 -21.95 24.86
C ASN A 244 -6.22 -20.99 24.19
N LEU A 245 -6.46 -19.69 24.29
CA LEU A 245 -5.67 -18.66 23.61
C LEU A 245 -4.62 -18.10 24.57
N GLU A 246 -3.45 -18.74 24.61
CA GLU A 246 -2.33 -18.25 25.41
C GLU A 246 -1.81 -16.92 24.84
N GLY A 247 -1.78 -15.86 25.67
CA GLY A 247 -1.31 -14.53 25.26
C GLY A 247 -2.36 -13.64 24.58
N PHE A 248 -3.59 -14.10 24.35
CA PHE A 248 -4.66 -13.26 23.81
C PHE A 248 -5.38 -12.49 24.93
N ASN A 249 -5.19 -11.17 24.98
CA ASN A 249 -5.86 -10.33 25.96
C ASN A 249 -7.28 -9.95 25.48
N LYS A 250 -8.30 -10.50 26.16
CA LYS A 250 -9.72 -10.22 25.86
C LYS A 250 -10.13 -8.76 26.13
N GLU A 251 -9.55 -8.10 27.13
CA GLU A 251 -9.85 -6.70 27.44
C GLU A 251 -9.41 -5.79 26.30
N LEU A 252 -8.20 -6.02 25.79
CA LEU A 252 -7.69 -5.32 24.61
C LEU A 252 -8.53 -5.59 23.37
N ALA A 253 -9.03 -6.82 23.19
CA ALA A 253 -9.90 -7.18 22.08
C ALA A 253 -11.24 -6.40 22.13
N ILE A 254 -11.81 -6.18 23.32
CA ILE A 254 -12.98 -5.32 23.53
C ILE A 254 -12.68 -3.88 23.11
N ASP A 255 -11.55 -3.33 23.55
CA ASP A 255 -11.13 -1.98 23.20
C ASP A 255 -10.98 -1.81 21.68
N ILE A 256 -10.39 -2.80 20.99
CA ILE A 256 -10.26 -2.80 19.53
C ILE A 256 -11.63 -2.81 18.84
N LEU A 257 -12.58 -3.62 19.33
CA LEU A 257 -13.95 -3.64 18.79
C LEU A 257 -14.65 -2.30 19.00
N HIS A 258 -14.46 -1.66 20.15
CA HIS A 258 -14.99 -0.33 20.45
C HIS A 258 -14.44 0.73 19.49
N ASP A 259 -13.13 0.71 19.23
CA ASP A 259 -12.47 1.60 18.27
C ASP A 259 -13.01 1.41 16.84
N GLN A 260 -13.44 0.19 16.49
CA GLN A 260 -14.12 -0.14 15.23
C GLN A 260 -15.63 0.13 15.24
N LYS A 261 -16.13 0.83 16.26
CA LYS A 261 -17.56 1.18 16.47
C LYS A 261 -18.47 -0.04 16.64
N ILE A 262 -17.94 -1.17 17.10
CA ILE A 262 -18.69 -2.39 17.42
C ILE A 262 -18.88 -2.43 18.94
N ARG A 263 -20.11 -2.21 19.41
CA ARG A 263 -20.45 -2.19 20.85
C ARG A 263 -21.17 -3.45 21.33
N ASN A 264 -21.86 -4.13 20.43
CA ASN A 264 -22.66 -5.32 20.71
C ASN A 264 -22.35 -6.38 19.66
N ALA A 265 -21.68 -7.45 20.04
CA ALA A 265 -21.31 -8.53 19.12
C ALA A 265 -20.99 -9.84 19.83
N GLU A 266 -21.32 -10.96 19.20
CA GLU A 266 -20.77 -12.27 19.52
C GLU A 266 -19.54 -12.51 18.64
N VAL A 267 -18.41 -12.78 19.28
CA VAL A 267 -17.12 -13.00 18.63
C VAL A 267 -16.71 -14.44 18.85
N GLN A 268 -16.70 -15.21 17.75
CA GLN A 268 -16.30 -16.62 17.75
C GLN A 268 -14.85 -16.73 17.30
N LEU A 269 -14.00 -17.22 18.19
CA LEU A 269 -12.56 -17.43 17.97
C LEU A 269 -12.34 -18.92 17.71
N ARG A 270 -12.03 -19.28 16.45
CA ARG A 270 -11.84 -20.67 16.00
C ARG A 270 -10.41 -20.99 15.58
N GLU A 271 -9.47 -20.09 15.85
CA GLU A 271 -8.06 -20.28 15.53
C GLU A 271 -7.24 -20.50 16.82
N LYS A 272 -6.28 -21.44 16.78
CA LYS A 272 -5.48 -21.81 17.96
C LYS A 272 -4.47 -20.74 18.34
N ASP A 273 -3.71 -20.23 17.36
CA ASP A 273 -2.60 -19.31 17.56
C ASP A 273 -3.00 -17.87 17.19
N LEU A 274 -4.13 -17.41 17.74
CA LEU A 274 -4.69 -16.09 17.41
C LEU A 274 -3.91 -14.97 18.13
N THR A 275 -3.19 -14.17 17.34
CA THR A 275 -2.55 -12.94 17.83
C THR A 275 -3.48 -11.74 17.75
N ILE A 276 -3.18 -10.67 18.51
CA ILE A 276 -3.91 -9.40 18.47
C ILE A 276 -3.92 -8.82 17.05
N ASP A 277 -2.81 -8.91 16.32
CA ASP A 277 -2.71 -8.38 14.95
C ASP A 277 -3.64 -9.15 13.99
N ARG A 278 -3.70 -10.49 14.11
CA ARG A 278 -4.65 -11.31 13.35
C ARG A 278 -6.10 -10.99 13.71
N PHE A 279 -6.38 -10.72 14.98
CA PHE A 279 -7.70 -10.27 15.42
C PHE A 279 -8.08 -8.90 14.82
N ILE A 280 -7.17 -7.92 14.83
CA ILE A 280 -7.39 -6.60 14.21
C ILE A 280 -7.70 -6.77 12.71
N ASP A 281 -6.98 -7.65 12.02
CA ASP A 281 -7.20 -7.92 10.60
C ASP A 281 -8.61 -8.49 10.33
N ALA A 282 -9.05 -9.43 11.17
CA ALA A 282 -10.39 -10.01 11.07
C ALA A 282 -11.50 -8.96 11.27
N VAL A 283 -11.34 -8.11 12.29
CA VAL A 283 -12.36 -7.10 12.65
C VAL A 283 -12.41 -5.96 11.63
N SER A 284 -11.25 -5.54 11.10
CA SER A 284 -11.17 -4.39 10.20
C SER A 284 -11.82 -4.65 8.84
N GLY A 285 -11.87 -5.90 8.37
CA GLY A 285 -12.53 -6.33 7.13
C GLY A 285 -11.93 -5.78 5.82
N ASN A 286 -10.98 -4.85 5.90
CA ASN A 286 -10.31 -4.21 4.77
C ASN A 286 -8.94 -4.82 4.45
N VAL A 287 -8.62 -5.97 5.02
CA VAL A 287 -7.36 -6.68 4.75
C VAL A 287 -7.54 -7.65 3.58
N LYS A 288 -6.55 -7.71 2.69
CA LYS A 288 -6.52 -8.64 1.56
C LYS A 288 -5.39 -9.65 1.73
N TYR A 289 -5.73 -10.93 1.62
CA TYR A 289 -4.79 -12.04 1.68
C TYR A 289 -4.46 -12.48 0.26
N ILE A 290 -3.24 -12.18 -0.19
CA ILE A 290 -2.81 -12.39 -1.57
C ILE A 290 -1.56 -13.28 -1.55
N PRO A 291 -1.51 -14.35 -2.38
CA PRO A 291 -0.28 -15.11 -2.53
C PRO A 291 0.83 -14.22 -3.09
N ALA A 292 2.08 -14.52 -2.75
CA ALA A 292 3.23 -13.75 -3.21
C ALA A 292 4.43 -14.63 -3.59
N LEU A 293 5.10 -14.26 -4.68
CA LEU A 293 6.37 -14.84 -5.10
C LEU A 293 7.50 -13.84 -4.96
N TYR A 294 8.64 -14.31 -4.46
CA TYR A 294 9.86 -13.52 -4.32
C TYR A 294 10.78 -13.85 -5.48
N ILE A 295 10.85 -12.97 -6.48
CA ILE A 295 11.75 -13.15 -7.63
C ILE A 295 13.04 -12.39 -7.35
N CYS A 296 14.13 -13.12 -7.12
CA CYS A 296 15.46 -12.56 -6.89
C CYS A 296 16.25 -12.57 -8.19
N ASN A 297 16.51 -11.38 -8.73
CA ASN A 297 17.28 -11.17 -9.94
C ASN A 297 18.78 -10.96 -9.63
N LYS A 298 19.60 -10.94 -10.70
CA LYS A 298 21.05 -10.70 -10.67
C LYS A 298 21.85 -11.78 -9.95
N ILE A 299 21.41 -13.03 -10.01
CA ILE A 299 22.11 -14.17 -9.38
C ILE A 299 23.52 -14.37 -9.94
N ASP A 300 23.80 -13.85 -11.13
CA ASP A 300 25.13 -13.81 -11.76
C ASP A 300 26.17 -12.99 -10.96
N LYS A 301 25.73 -12.11 -10.07
CA LYS A 301 26.60 -11.27 -9.22
C LYS A 301 26.77 -11.82 -7.81
N VAL A 302 26.20 -12.99 -7.51
CA VAL A 302 26.07 -13.48 -6.15
C VAL A 302 26.87 -14.76 -5.96
N GLY A 303 27.63 -14.84 -4.85
CA GLY A 303 28.38 -16.04 -4.52
C GLY A 303 27.49 -17.25 -4.19
N TYR A 304 28.04 -18.45 -4.36
CA TYR A 304 27.32 -19.73 -4.17
C TYR A 304 26.64 -19.87 -2.80
N SER A 305 27.29 -19.41 -1.72
CA SER A 305 26.72 -19.46 -0.37
C SER A 305 25.40 -18.68 -0.25
N ARG A 306 25.37 -17.45 -0.80
CA ARG A 306 24.17 -16.61 -0.80
C ARG A 306 23.10 -17.17 -1.73
N PHE A 307 23.48 -17.66 -2.91
CA PHE A 307 22.58 -18.38 -3.82
C PHE A 307 21.89 -19.55 -3.12
N ARG A 308 22.65 -20.44 -2.47
CA ARG A 308 22.11 -21.62 -1.76
C ARG A 308 21.14 -21.22 -0.64
N LYS A 309 21.48 -20.18 0.14
CA LYS A 309 20.59 -19.65 1.19
C LYS A 309 19.26 -19.15 0.63
N LEU A 310 19.29 -18.43 -0.49
CA LEU A 310 18.07 -17.92 -1.12
C LEU A 310 17.25 -19.04 -1.78
N ALA A 311 17.90 -20.04 -2.37
CA ALA A 311 17.25 -21.16 -3.06
C ALA A 311 16.47 -22.08 -2.10
N GLN A 312 16.84 -22.12 -0.82
CA GLN A 312 16.15 -22.90 0.21
C GLN A 312 14.89 -22.21 0.76
N LYS A 313 14.70 -20.92 0.49
CA LYS A 313 13.54 -20.18 1.00
C LYS A 313 12.27 -20.52 0.20
N PRO A 314 11.12 -20.72 0.86
CA PRO A 314 9.86 -21.02 0.17
C PRO A 314 9.39 -19.80 -0.63
N ASN A 315 8.74 -20.04 -1.76
CA ASN A 315 8.21 -19.00 -2.68
C ASN A 315 9.30 -18.11 -3.32
N TYR A 316 10.59 -18.48 -3.22
CA TYR A 316 11.68 -17.79 -3.91
C TYR A 316 11.96 -18.39 -5.28
N VAL A 317 12.16 -17.52 -6.26
CA VAL A 317 12.60 -17.88 -7.60
C VAL A 317 13.83 -17.06 -7.94
N LEU A 318 14.93 -17.75 -8.23
CA LEU A 318 16.22 -17.15 -8.53
C LEU A 318 16.41 -17.04 -10.05
N ILE A 319 16.67 -15.82 -10.55
CA ILE A 319 16.82 -15.56 -11.99
C ILE A 319 18.00 -14.63 -12.30
N SER A 320 18.44 -14.65 -13.55
CA SER A 320 19.24 -13.56 -14.11
C SER A 320 18.60 -13.10 -15.42
N CYS A 321 17.97 -11.92 -15.40
CA CYS A 321 17.37 -11.36 -16.60
C CYS A 321 18.40 -11.07 -17.70
N HIS A 322 19.62 -10.67 -17.33
CA HIS A 322 20.69 -10.33 -18.27
C HIS A 322 21.26 -11.58 -18.95
N ARG A 323 21.46 -12.67 -18.19
CA ARG A 323 21.97 -13.94 -18.73
C ARG A 323 20.85 -14.86 -19.25
N ASN A 324 19.59 -14.43 -19.14
CA ASN A 324 18.40 -15.22 -19.46
C ASN A 324 18.32 -16.55 -18.66
N TRP A 325 18.84 -16.56 -17.43
CA TRP A 325 18.85 -17.75 -16.57
C TRP A 325 17.52 -17.91 -15.82
N ASN A 326 16.98 -19.14 -15.86
CA ASN A 326 15.78 -19.56 -15.14
C ASN A 326 14.50 -18.75 -15.45
N MET A 327 14.42 -18.10 -16.61
CA MET A 327 13.23 -17.33 -17.01
C MET A 327 11.99 -18.22 -17.20
N ASN A 328 12.18 -19.43 -17.74
CA ASN A 328 11.09 -20.41 -17.86
C ASN A 328 10.60 -20.90 -16.49
N GLY A 329 11.52 -21.10 -15.54
CA GLY A 329 11.16 -21.46 -14.17
C GLY A 329 10.37 -20.33 -13.47
N ALA A 330 10.69 -19.06 -13.74
CA ALA A 330 9.89 -17.94 -13.27
C ALA A 330 8.47 -17.92 -13.88
N ARG A 331 8.34 -18.14 -15.19
CA ARG A 331 7.01 -18.24 -15.85
C ARG A 331 6.18 -19.38 -15.26
N GLU A 332 6.79 -20.55 -15.07
CA GLU A 332 6.13 -21.71 -14.46
C GLU A 332 5.72 -21.42 -13.01
N ALA A 333 6.60 -20.83 -12.20
CA ALA A 333 6.31 -20.50 -10.81
C ALA A 333 5.14 -19.52 -10.69
N ILE A 334 5.10 -18.47 -11.54
CA ILE A 334 3.98 -17.52 -11.58
C ILE A 334 2.69 -18.24 -11.94
N TYR A 335 2.72 -19.09 -12.97
CA TYR A 335 1.55 -19.85 -13.40
C TYR A 335 1.04 -20.77 -12.26
N GLN A 336 1.91 -21.50 -11.58
CA GLN A 336 1.53 -22.39 -10.48
C GLN A 336 1.00 -21.62 -9.27
N ALA A 337 1.60 -20.48 -8.92
CA ALA A 337 1.16 -19.66 -7.80
C ALA A 337 -0.26 -19.08 -7.98
N LEU A 338 -0.72 -18.94 -9.22
CA LEU A 338 -2.09 -18.53 -9.55
C LEU A 338 -3.14 -19.65 -9.37
N HIS A 339 -2.71 -20.88 -9.04
CA HIS A 339 -3.54 -22.08 -8.87
C HIS A 339 -4.54 -22.26 -10.03
N PRO A 340 -4.03 -22.47 -11.26
CA PRO A 340 -4.85 -22.47 -12.45
C PRO A 340 -5.65 -23.76 -12.57
N ILE A 341 -6.95 -23.62 -12.86
CA ILE A 341 -7.88 -24.70 -13.17
C ILE A 341 -8.10 -24.68 -14.67
N ARG A 342 -7.81 -25.81 -15.33
CA ARG A 342 -8.04 -25.99 -16.76
C ARG A 342 -9.35 -26.74 -16.97
N VAL A 343 -10.28 -26.12 -17.68
CA VAL A 343 -11.59 -26.71 -18.00
C VAL A 343 -11.63 -27.04 -19.48
N TYR A 344 -11.87 -28.32 -19.78
CA TYR A 344 -11.99 -28.80 -21.16
C TYR A 344 -13.47 -28.90 -21.52
N THR A 345 -13.87 -28.15 -22.55
CA THR A 345 -15.26 -28.17 -23.00
C THR A 345 -15.54 -29.39 -23.88
N LYS A 346 -16.76 -29.89 -23.78
CA LYS A 346 -17.23 -31.05 -24.55
C LYS A 346 -18.60 -30.76 -25.12
N ARG A 347 -18.78 -31.02 -26.41
CA ARG A 347 -20.12 -31.06 -27.01
C ARG A 347 -20.81 -32.37 -26.60
N PRO A 348 -22.14 -32.37 -26.39
CA PRO A 348 -22.88 -33.59 -26.10
C PRO A 348 -22.55 -34.69 -27.11
N LYS A 349 -22.32 -35.91 -26.62
CA LYS A 349 -21.99 -37.11 -27.42
C LYS A 349 -20.64 -37.10 -28.17
N LYS A 350 -19.78 -36.09 -28.00
CA LYS A 350 -18.40 -36.08 -28.53
C LYS A 350 -17.36 -36.26 -27.42
N GLN A 351 -16.12 -36.58 -27.75
CA GLN A 351 -15.01 -36.50 -26.78
C GLN A 351 -14.68 -35.03 -26.48
N PRO A 352 -14.19 -34.70 -25.27
CA PRO A 352 -13.72 -33.35 -24.96
C PRO A 352 -12.53 -32.99 -25.86
N SER A 353 -12.45 -31.73 -26.29
CA SER A 353 -11.20 -31.24 -26.90
C SER A 353 -10.20 -30.97 -25.77
N LEU A 354 -9.00 -31.54 -25.90
CA LEU A 354 -7.91 -31.38 -24.92
C LEU A 354 -6.88 -30.32 -25.34
N ASP A 355 -7.04 -29.72 -26.51
CA ASP A 355 -6.05 -28.80 -27.10
C ASP A 355 -6.23 -27.36 -26.61
N GLU A 356 -7.48 -26.96 -26.34
CA GLU A 356 -7.84 -25.59 -25.98
C GLU A 356 -8.63 -25.57 -24.66
N PRO A 357 -7.95 -25.69 -23.50
CA PRO A 357 -8.62 -25.50 -22.22
C PRO A 357 -9.00 -24.04 -22.00
N VAL A 358 -10.14 -23.83 -21.35
CA VAL A 358 -10.46 -22.56 -20.71
C VAL A 358 -9.75 -22.54 -19.36
N VAL A 359 -8.93 -21.52 -19.11
CA VAL A 359 -8.19 -21.41 -17.84
C VAL A 359 -8.92 -20.47 -16.88
N LEU A 360 -9.11 -20.93 -15.66
CA LEU A 360 -9.66 -20.16 -14.55
C LEU A 360 -8.63 -20.08 -13.43
N CYS A 361 -8.39 -18.90 -12.88
CA CYS A 361 -7.44 -18.70 -11.78
C CYS A 361 -8.13 -18.57 -10.42
N LYS A 362 -7.35 -18.64 -9.33
CA LYS A 362 -7.84 -18.58 -7.94
C LYS A 362 -8.82 -17.41 -7.74
N GLY A 363 -9.95 -17.70 -7.10
CA GLY A 363 -11.05 -16.75 -6.89
C GLY A 363 -12.12 -16.72 -8.01
N ARG A 364 -11.86 -17.31 -9.17
CA ARG A 364 -12.79 -17.43 -10.31
C ARG A 364 -13.13 -18.89 -10.63
N HIS A 365 -13.56 -19.64 -9.63
CA HIS A 365 -13.79 -21.09 -9.76
C HIS A 365 -15.28 -21.47 -9.88
N LYS A 366 -16.18 -20.48 -10.06
CA LYS A 366 -17.61 -20.76 -10.23
C LYS A 366 -17.94 -21.06 -11.69
N VAL A 367 -18.96 -21.88 -11.91
CA VAL A 367 -19.49 -22.16 -13.27
C VAL A 367 -19.91 -20.86 -13.97
N ALA A 368 -20.44 -19.88 -13.22
CA ALA A 368 -20.76 -18.57 -13.78
C ALA A 368 -19.53 -17.84 -14.36
N ASP A 369 -18.35 -17.99 -13.75
CA ASP A 369 -17.12 -17.38 -14.24
C ASP A 369 -16.63 -18.09 -15.52
N LEU A 370 -16.80 -19.42 -15.59
CA LEU A 370 -16.57 -20.20 -16.81
C LEU A 370 -17.50 -19.76 -17.97
N CYS A 371 -18.78 -19.55 -17.69
CA CYS A 371 -19.70 -19.08 -18.71
C CYS A 371 -19.28 -17.71 -19.24
N ARG A 372 -18.93 -16.78 -18.33
CA ARG A 372 -18.46 -15.43 -18.68
C ARG A 372 -17.15 -15.40 -19.46
N SER A 373 -16.26 -16.37 -19.25
CA SER A 373 -15.01 -16.45 -20.03
C SER A 373 -15.23 -16.95 -21.46
N ILE A 374 -16.31 -17.71 -21.69
CA ILE A 374 -16.70 -18.16 -23.03
C ILE A 374 -17.54 -17.09 -23.75
N HIS A 375 -18.55 -16.52 -23.08
CA HIS A 375 -19.43 -15.51 -23.65
C HIS A 375 -20.06 -14.63 -22.57
N SER A 376 -20.29 -13.35 -22.87
CA SER A 376 -20.81 -12.36 -21.91
C SER A 376 -22.33 -12.38 -21.71
N SER A 377 -23.06 -13.10 -22.56
CA SER A 377 -24.54 -13.15 -22.59
C SER A 377 -25.15 -14.05 -21.53
#